data_AF-A0A6V7IV38-F1
#
_entry.id   AF-A0A6V7IV38-F1
#
_cell.length_a   1.000
_cell.length_b   1.000
_cell.length_c   1.000
_cell.angle_alpha   90.00
_cell.angle_beta   90.00
_cell.angle_gamma   90.00
#
_symmetry.space_group_name_H-M   'P 1'
#
loop_
_entity.id
_entity.type
_entity.pdbx_description
1 polymer ?
#
loop_
_entity_poly.entity_id
_entity_poly.type
_entity_poly.pdbx_seq_one_letter_code
_entity_poly.pdbx_strand_id
1 'polypeptide(L)'
;VLENHHGIPITLAIIFESAARRLGIRCEAISFPAHFLLRWRERYNIPNDEEVTSFYIDVFNGGQLMTKDSCPRIGGVARCPIDHRNGHEGATAVEVVERMAHNLEVAGRQRTQLNGRAARLRSALELLHLVKPYDTATILHLARFYILHQMDLMELVKVLHDIQD
;
A
#
# COMPACT_ATOMS: atom_id res chain seq x y z
N VAL A 1 -11.00 5.83 10.34
CA VAL A 1 -9.91 6.35 11.19
C VAL A 1 -10.37 7.52 12.03
N LEU A 2 -10.69 8.68 11.44
CA LEU A 2 -11.03 9.87 12.23
C LEU A 2 -12.38 9.77 12.93
N GLU A 3 -13.45 9.45 12.19
CA GLU A 3 -14.81 9.34 12.77
C GLU A 3 -14.98 8.08 13.62
N ASN A 4 -14.66 6.91 13.04
CA ASN A 4 -14.88 5.63 13.70
C ASN A 4 -13.75 5.22 14.66
N HIS A 5 -12.67 6.00 14.81
CA HIS A 5 -11.47 5.65 15.59
C HIS A 5 -10.82 4.30 15.26
N HIS A 6 -11.13 3.73 14.09
CA HIS A 6 -10.59 2.44 13.62
C HIS A 6 -9.94 2.57 12.23
N GLY A 7 -8.86 1.84 12.02
CA GLY A 7 -8.10 1.81 10.77
C GLY A 7 -7.25 0.56 10.62
N ILE A 8 -6.87 0.27 9.38
CA ILE A 8 -5.84 -0.71 9.03
C ILE A 8 -4.45 -0.01 8.99
N PRO A 9 -3.32 -0.75 9.00
CA PRO A 9 -1.99 -0.15 9.12
C PRO A 9 -1.73 1.05 8.19
N ILE A 10 -2.03 0.91 6.89
CA ILE A 10 -1.83 1.99 5.92
C ILE A 10 -2.68 3.23 6.19
N THR A 11 -3.93 3.07 6.61
CA THR A 11 -4.84 4.20 6.83
C THR A 11 -4.46 4.98 8.08
N LEU A 12 -3.97 4.30 9.12
CA LEU A 12 -3.43 4.96 10.31
C LEU A 12 -2.13 5.69 9.98
N ALA A 13 -1.23 5.05 9.23
CA ALA A 13 0.03 5.65 8.82
C ALA A 13 -0.17 6.92 7.98
N ILE A 14 -1.13 6.94 7.03
CA ILE A 14 -1.43 8.13 6.21
C ILE A 14 -1.91 9.30 7.09
N ILE A 15 -2.82 9.02 8.04
CA ILE A 15 -3.33 10.06 8.95
C ILE A 15 -2.22 10.57 9.89
N PHE A 16 -1.40 9.66 10.40
CA PHE A 16 -0.27 10.01 11.26
C PHE A 16 0.76 10.85 10.51
N GLU A 17 1.20 10.42 9.33
CA GLU A 17 2.11 11.20 8.47
C GLU A 17 1.53 12.58 8.18
N SER A 18 0.24 12.65 7.86
CA SER A 18 -0.45 13.91 7.60
C SER A 18 -0.42 14.85 8.79
N ALA A 19 -0.60 14.34 10.01
CA ALA A 19 -0.49 15.13 11.24
C ALA A 19 0.97 15.55 11.50
N ALA A 20 1.91 14.59 11.45
CA ALA A 20 3.34 14.79 11.66
C ALA A 20 3.90 15.88 10.73
N ARG A 21 3.57 15.81 9.44
CA ARG A 21 4.00 16.79 8.44
C ARG A 21 3.53 18.21 8.74
N ARG A 22 2.32 18.38 9.28
CA ARG A 22 1.80 19.70 9.71
C ARG A 22 2.54 20.25 10.93
N LEU A 23 3.17 19.39 11.72
CA LEU A 23 4.02 19.74 12.84
C LEU A 23 5.51 19.88 12.45
N GLY A 24 5.84 19.81 11.15
CA GLY A 24 7.23 19.89 10.67
C GLY A 24 8.03 18.59 10.84
N ILE A 25 7.36 17.48 11.16
CA ILE A 25 7.99 16.15 11.26
C ILE A 25 7.83 15.43 9.92
N ARG A 26 8.95 15.16 9.25
CA ARG A 26 8.94 14.45 7.98
C ARG A 26 8.93 12.94 8.20
N CYS A 27 7.91 12.27 7.68
CA CYS A 27 7.83 10.82 7.64
C CYS A 27 7.73 10.33 6.20
N GLU A 28 8.35 9.19 5.91
CA GLU A 28 8.25 8.51 4.63
C GLU A 28 7.51 7.19 4.81
N ALA A 29 6.53 6.91 3.93
CA ALA A 29 5.84 5.63 3.93
C ALA A 29 6.81 4.50 3.55
N ILE A 30 6.79 3.40 4.29
CA ILE A 30 7.58 2.21 3.98
C ILE A 30 6.64 1.02 3.86
N SER A 31 6.52 0.51 2.64
CA SER A 31 5.65 -0.61 2.32
C SER A 31 6.43 -1.93 2.33
N PHE A 32 5.98 -2.87 3.16
CA PHE A 32 6.45 -4.25 3.22
C PHE A 32 5.32 -5.21 2.82
N PRO A 33 5.61 -6.42 2.31
CA PRO A 33 4.57 -7.37 1.90
C PRO A 33 3.45 -7.60 2.93
N ALA A 34 3.75 -7.61 4.22
CA ALA A 34 2.75 -7.78 5.29
C ALA A 34 2.54 -6.53 6.17
N HIS A 35 3.37 -5.49 6.06
CA HIS A 35 3.43 -4.39 7.03
C HIS A 35 3.55 -3.02 6.35
N PHE A 36 3.17 -1.98 7.07
CA PHE A 36 3.26 -0.61 6.59
C PHE A 36 3.72 0.29 7.73
N LEU A 37 4.93 0.83 7.61
CA LEU A 37 5.57 1.65 8.63
C LEU A 37 5.79 3.06 8.10
N LEU A 38 6.11 3.98 9.00
CA LEU A 38 6.65 5.29 8.65
C LEU A 38 8.12 5.34 9.04
N ARG A 39 8.99 5.83 8.16
CA ARG A 39 10.37 6.18 8.53
C ARG A 39 10.43 7.66 8.83
N TRP A 40 10.87 8.02 10.02
CA TRP A 40 11.15 9.41 10.39
C TRP A 40 12.44 9.88 9.72
N ARG A 41 12.40 11.07 9.12
CA ARG A 41 13.55 11.79 8.57
C ARG A 41 13.81 13.01 9.45
N GLU A 42 14.94 13.01 10.14
CA GLU A 42 15.34 14.10 11.04
C GLU A 42 15.54 15.43 10.30
N ARG A 43 16.01 15.39 9.05
CA ARG A 43 16.14 16.58 8.20
C ARG A 43 15.50 16.37 6.84
N TYR A 44 15.08 17.47 6.21
CA TYR A 44 14.41 17.45 4.92
C TYR A 44 15.35 17.19 3.73
N ASN A 45 16.64 17.52 3.83
CA ASN A 45 17.56 17.53 2.68
C ASN A 45 18.84 16.71 2.93
N ILE A 46 18.77 15.55 3.60
CA ILE A 46 19.95 14.67 3.72
C ILE A 46 20.03 13.79 2.46
N PRO A 47 21.19 13.75 1.77
CA PRO A 47 21.47 12.72 0.78
C PRO A 47 21.29 11.32 1.39
N ASN A 48 20.80 10.36 0.62
CA ASN A 48 20.56 8.98 1.10
C ASN A 48 21.83 8.24 1.58
N ASP A 49 23.03 8.81 1.37
CA ASP A 49 24.34 8.21 1.64
C ASP A 49 24.94 8.53 3.03
N GLU A 50 24.36 9.43 3.82
CA GLU A 50 24.81 9.58 5.21
C GLU A 50 24.28 8.39 6.03
N GLU A 51 25.14 7.75 6.83
CA GLU A 51 24.81 6.69 7.81
C GLU A 51 23.92 7.22 8.95
N VAL A 52 22.78 7.81 8.61
CA VAL A 52 21.79 8.27 9.57
C VAL A 52 20.98 7.06 10.01
N THR A 53 21.05 6.75 11.31
CA THR A 53 20.19 5.75 11.93
C THR A 53 18.74 6.07 11.60
N SER A 54 18.10 5.22 10.80
CA SER A 54 16.71 5.39 10.43
C SER A 54 15.82 4.93 11.56
N PHE A 55 14.96 5.82 12.04
CA PHE A 55 13.89 5.49 12.97
C PHE A 55 12.61 5.19 12.21
N TYR A 56 11.93 4.12 12.62
CA TYR A 56 10.66 3.67 12.08
C TYR A 56 9.59 3.76 13.16
N ILE A 57 8.37 4.09 12.75
CA ILE A 57 7.20 4.24 13.60
C ILE A 57 6.17 3.23 13.13
N ASP A 58 5.83 2.31 14.02
CA ASP A 58 4.71 1.39 13.83
C ASP A 58 3.44 1.98 14.44
N VAL A 59 2.73 2.74 13.62
CA VAL A 59 1.49 3.42 14.03
C VAL A 59 0.37 2.42 14.35
N PHE A 60 0.40 1.22 13.77
CA PHE A 60 -0.60 0.20 14.04
C PHE A 60 -0.39 -0.47 15.40
N ASN A 61 0.88 -0.66 15.81
CA ASN A 61 1.26 -1.20 17.10
C ASN A 61 1.51 -0.09 18.14
N GLY A 62 0.57 0.84 18.29
CA GLY A 62 0.59 1.86 19.34
C GLY A 62 1.62 2.97 19.15
N GLY A 63 2.19 3.14 17.96
CA GLY A 63 3.19 4.16 17.68
C GLY A 63 4.60 3.79 18.12
N GLN A 64 4.91 2.49 18.21
CA GLN A 64 6.23 2.02 18.64
C GLN A 64 7.34 2.58 17.74
N LEU A 65 8.34 3.22 18.36
CA LEU A 65 9.55 3.69 17.70
C LEU A 65 10.59 2.56 17.68
N MET A 66 11.17 2.28 16.52
CA MET A 66 12.16 1.22 16.34
C MET A 66 13.24 1.62 15.35
N THR A 67 14.46 1.17 15.59
CA THR A 67 15.53 1.13 14.58
C THR A 67 15.52 -0.23 13.86
N LYS A 68 16.33 -0.35 12.80
CA LYS A 68 16.58 -1.62 12.11
C LYS A 68 16.95 -2.75 13.08
N ASP A 69 17.80 -2.47 14.07
CA ASP A 69 18.30 -3.48 15.03
C ASP A 69 17.26 -3.90 16.07
N SER A 70 16.34 -3.01 16.42
CA SER A 70 15.27 -3.25 17.40
C SER A 70 13.95 -3.74 16.77
N CYS A 71 13.96 -3.97 15.47
CA CYS A 71 12.80 -4.35 14.69
C CYS A 71 12.24 -5.70 15.14
N PRO A 72 10.96 -5.78 15.57
CA PRO A 72 10.38 -7.05 15.97
C PRO A 72 10.35 -8.01 14.77
N ARG A 73 10.48 -9.31 15.05
CA ARG A 73 10.27 -10.35 14.04
C ARG A 73 8.79 -10.36 13.68
N ILE A 74 8.51 -9.76 12.56
CA ILE A 74 7.16 -9.49 12.13
C ILE A 74 6.69 -10.63 11.20
N GLY A 75 5.55 -11.26 11.51
CA GLY A 75 4.89 -12.22 10.62
C GLY A 75 5.60 -13.57 10.43
N GLY A 76 6.40 -14.02 11.40
CA GLY A 76 7.09 -15.32 11.34
C GLY A 76 8.34 -15.35 10.44
N VAL A 77 8.74 -14.21 9.89
CA VAL A 77 9.99 -14.09 9.12
C VAL A 77 11.19 -14.10 10.08
N ALA A 78 12.21 -14.90 9.75
CA ALA A 78 13.40 -15.09 10.60
C ALA A 78 14.27 -13.82 10.75
N ARG A 79 14.10 -12.83 9.86
CA ARG A 79 14.85 -11.57 9.79
C ARG A 79 13.91 -10.36 9.75
N CYS A 80 14.40 -9.20 10.17
CA CYS A 80 13.60 -7.99 10.18
C CYS A 80 13.18 -7.59 8.74
N PRO A 81 11.90 -7.25 8.48
CA PRO A 81 11.47 -6.78 7.15
C PRO A 81 12.26 -5.59 6.60
N ILE A 82 12.80 -4.75 7.50
CA ILE A 82 13.65 -3.60 7.17
C ILE A 82 14.98 -4.03 6.53
N ASP A 83 15.49 -5.23 6.83
CA ASP A 83 16.74 -5.75 6.26
C ASP A 83 16.65 -6.05 4.75
N HIS A 84 15.44 -6.32 4.25
CA HIS A 84 15.23 -6.78 2.87
C HIS A 84 15.06 -5.64 1.86
N ARG A 85 14.94 -4.38 2.29
CA ARG A 85 14.97 -3.23 1.39
C ARG A 85 16.41 -2.76 1.22
N ASN A 86 17.01 -3.16 0.09
CA ASN A 86 18.23 -2.53 -0.45
C ASN A 86 17.97 -1.12 -1.01
N GLY A 87 16.70 -0.68 -1.04
CA GLY A 87 16.29 0.64 -1.52
C GLY A 87 16.08 1.62 -0.37
N HIS A 88 16.86 2.69 -0.37
CA HIS A 88 16.83 3.77 0.62
C HIS A 88 15.58 4.66 0.51
N GLU A 89 14.62 4.36 -0.37
CA GLU A 89 13.53 5.27 -0.74
C GLU A 89 12.19 4.87 -0.14
N GLY A 90 11.43 5.88 0.27
CA GLY A 90 10.05 5.71 0.70
C GLY A 90 9.14 5.30 -0.45
N ALA A 91 8.00 4.69 -0.13
CA ALA A 91 6.94 4.44 -1.09
C ALA A 91 6.44 5.79 -1.65
N THR A 92 6.36 5.88 -2.97
CA THR A 92 5.74 6.98 -3.70
C THR A 92 4.24 7.03 -3.42
N ALA A 93 3.61 8.17 -3.74
CA ALA A 93 2.15 8.29 -3.63
C ALA A 93 1.41 7.21 -4.44
N VAL A 94 1.93 6.86 -5.63
CA VAL A 94 1.35 5.83 -6.50
C VAL A 94 1.43 4.45 -5.83
N GLU A 95 2.58 4.08 -5.26
CA GLU A 95 2.73 2.81 -4.52
C GLU A 95 1.86 2.74 -3.26
N VAL A 96 1.65 3.88 -2.57
CA VAL A 96 0.72 3.96 -1.43
C VAL A 96 -0.72 3.71 -1.89
N VAL A 97 -1.15 4.33 -3.00
CA VAL A 97 -2.49 4.12 -3.57
C VAL A 97 -2.66 2.68 -4.06
N GLU A 98 -1.65 2.11 -4.72
CA GLU A 98 -1.63 0.70 -5.12
C GLU A 98 -1.87 -0.21 -3.91
N ARG A 99 -1.14 0.03 -2.81
CA ARG A 99 -1.28 -0.75 -1.57
C ARG A 99 -2.66 -0.60 -0.96
N MET A 100 -3.24 0.60 -1.02
CA MET A 100 -4.63 0.83 -0.59
C MET A 100 -5.62 0.04 -1.47
N ALA A 101 -5.43 0.04 -2.79
CA ALA A 101 -6.29 -0.66 -3.73
C ALA A 101 -6.25 -2.19 -3.51
N HIS A 102 -5.07 -2.76 -3.24
CA HIS A 102 -4.96 -4.16 -2.83
C HIS A 102 -5.69 -4.46 -1.50
N ASN A 103 -5.61 -3.58 -0.50
CA ASN A 103 -6.36 -3.76 0.74
C ASN A 103 -7.88 -3.75 0.50
N LEU A 104 -8.35 -2.91 -0.42
CA LEU A 104 -9.77 -2.87 -0.83
C LEU A 104 -10.18 -4.14 -1.59
N GLU A 105 -9.33 -4.63 -2.48
CA GLU A 105 -9.54 -5.88 -3.21
C GLU A 105 -9.70 -7.05 -2.23
N VAL A 106 -8.75 -7.21 -1.29
CA VAL A 106 -8.79 -8.25 -0.24
C VAL A 106 -10.06 -8.12 0.59
N ALA A 107 -10.41 -6.91 1.04
CA ALA A 107 -11.63 -6.68 1.80
C ALA A 107 -12.91 -7.01 0.99
N GLY A 108 -12.94 -6.68 -0.30
CA GLY A 108 -14.03 -7.00 -1.21
C GLY A 108 -14.20 -8.50 -1.44
N ARG A 109 -13.09 -9.24 -1.47
CA ARG A 109 -13.10 -10.71 -1.57
C ARG A 109 -13.53 -11.37 -0.26
N GLN A 110 -13.17 -10.84 0.91
CA GLN A 110 -13.42 -11.47 2.21
C GLN A 110 -14.81 -11.22 2.82
N ARG A 111 -15.48 -10.10 2.50
CA ARG A 111 -16.78 -9.79 3.11
C ARG A 111 -17.90 -10.75 2.68
N THR A 112 -18.65 -11.26 3.66
CA THR A 112 -19.82 -12.14 3.50
C THR A 112 -21.13 -11.41 3.20
N GLN A 113 -21.19 -10.09 3.45
CA GLN A 113 -22.36 -9.24 3.16
C GLN A 113 -22.57 -9.11 1.65
N LEU A 114 -23.70 -9.61 1.15
CA LEU A 114 -24.00 -9.77 -0.29
C LEU A 114 -24.22 -8.42 -1.00
N ASN A 115 -24.78 -7.43 -0.31
CA ASN A 115 -25.19 -6.18 -0.95
C ASN A 115 -23.98 -5.29 -1.33
N GLY A 116 -23.85 -5.01 -2.62
CA GLY A 116 -22.81 -4.14 -3.19
C GLY A 116 -21.40 -4.74 -3.20
N ARG A 117 -21.23 -6.03 -2.89
CA ARG A 117 -19.91 -6.69 -2.89
C ARG A 117 -19.25 -6.66 -4.27
N ALA A 118 -20.02 -7.04 -5.30
CA ALA A 118 -19.55 -7.06 -6.69
C ALA A 118 -19.09 -5.66 -7.12
N ALA A 119 -19.91 -4.64 -6.90
CA ALA A 119 -19.57 -3.26 -7.25
C ALA A 119 -18.27 -2.76 -6.57
N ARG A 120 -18.08 -3.06 -5.28
CA ARG A 120 -16.84 -2.67 -4.56
C ARG A 120 -15.61 -3.42 -5.08
N LEU A 121 -15.73 -4.72 -5.34
CA LEU A 121 -14.63 -5.51 -5.90
C LEU A 121 -14.27 -5.01 -7.29
N ARG A 122 -15.26 -4.71 -8.13
CA ARG A 122 -15.07 -4.09 -9.44
C ARG A 122 -14.27 -2.80 -9.32
N SER A 123 -14.73 -1.85 -8.49
CA SER A 123 -14.05 -0.56 -8.32
C SER A 123 -12.63 -0.70 -7.78
N ALA A 124 -12.37 -1.69 -6.92
CA ALA A 124 -11.01 -1.97 -6.46
C ALA A 124 -10.10 -2.49 -7.58
N LEU A 125 -10.60 -3.40 -8.42
CA LEU A 125 -9.87 -3.93 -9.58
C LEU A 125 -9.65 -2.86 -10.67
N GLU A 126 -10.65 -2.02 -10.93
CA GLU A 126 -10.54 -0.87 -11.85
C GLU A 126 -9.51 0.15 -11.34
N LEU A 127 -9.50 0.44 -10.04
CA LEU A 127 -8.49 1.31 -9.44
C LEU A 127 -7.09 0.71 -9.54
N LEU A 128 -6.94 -0.59 -9.29
CA LEU A 128 -5.65 -1.28 -9.48
C LEU A 128 -5.20 -1.18 -10.94
N HIS A 129 -6.11 -1.37 -11.90
CA HIS A 129 -5.80 -1.24 -13.32
C HIS A 129 -5.41 0.19 -13.69
N LEU A 130 -6.07 1.21 -13.12
CA LEU A 130 -5.70 2.61 -13.34
C LEU A 130 -4.29 2.92 -12.80
N VAL A 131 -3.94 2.36 -11.66
CA VAL A 131 -2.64 2.59 -10.98
C VAL A 131 -1.51 1.79 -11.64
N LYS A 132 -1.80 0.58 -12.10
CA LYS A 132 -0.88 -0.30 -12.85
C LYS A 132 -1.55 -0.79 -14.14
N PRO A 133 -1.56 0.06 -15.20
CA PRO A 133 -2.25 -0.24 -16.46
C PRO A 133 -1.81 -1.55 -17.11
N TYR A 134 -0.54 -1.89 -16.99
CA TYR A 134 0.06 -3.04 -17.66
C TYR A 134 0.25 -4.27 -16.76
N ASP A 135 -0.32 -4.27 -15.55
CA ASP A 135 -0.29 -5.47 -14.70
C ASP A 135 -1.27 -6.53 -15.22
N THR A 136 -0.72 -7.54 -15.90
CA THR A 136 -1.48 -8.62 -16.53
C THR A 136 -2.31 -9.42 -15.53
N ALA A 137 -1.87 -9.55 -14.27
CA ALA A 137 -2.64 -10.24 -13.25
C ALA A 137 -3.93 -9.48 -12.90
N THR A 138 -3.83 -8.16 -12.70
CA THR A 138 -4.98 -7.29 -12.49
C THR A 138 -5.92 -7.27 -13.69
N ILE A 139 -5.39 -7.14 -14.91
CA ILE A 139 -6.19 -7.18 -16.15
C ILE A 139 -6.99 -8.48 -16.23
N LEU A 140 -6.35 -9.63 -15.98
CA LEU A 140 -7.02 -10.93 -16.01
C LEU A 140 -8.13 -11.04 -14.96
N HIS A 141 -7.90 -10.56 -13.73
CA HIS A 141 -8.93 -10.54 -12.70
C HIS A 141 -10.11 -9.66 -13.06
N LEU A 142 -9.85 -8.48 -13.63
CA LEU A 142 -10.89 -7.55 -14.07
C LEU A 142 -11.69 -8.10 -15.26
N ALA A 143 -11.01 -8.69 -16.25
CA ALA A 143 -11.65 -9.33 -17.40
C ALA A 143 -12.57 -10.48 -16.98
N ARG A 144 -12.11 -11.35 -16.06
CA ARG A 144 -12.95 -12.43 -15.48
C ARG A 144 -14.20 -11.87 -14.81
N PHE A 145 -14.06 -10.76 -14.07
CA PHE A 145 -15.18 -10.10 -13.42
C PHE A 145 -16.17 -9.53 -14.45
N TYR A 146 -15.69 -8.85 -15.50
CA TYR A 146 -16.53 -8.31 -16.57
C TYR A 146 -17.28 -9.40 -17.33
N ILE A 147 -16.62 -10.52 -17.67
CA ILE A 147 -17.26 -11.67 -18.32
C ILE A 147 -18.40 -12.23 -17.46
N LEU A 148 -18.14 -12.46 -16.16
CA LEU A 148 -19.13 -13.00 -15.24
C LEU A 148 -20.37 -12.11 -15.11
N HIS A 149 -20.22 -10.81 -15.35
CA HIS A 149 -21.29 -9.82 -15.21
C HIS A 149 -21.72 -9.18 -16.54
N GLN A 150 -21.35 -9.78 -17.67
CA GLN A 150 -21.77 -9.34 -19.01
C GLN A 150 -21.43 -7.86 -19.29
N MET A 151 -20.24 -7.42 -18.87
CA MET A 151 -19.72 -6.07 -19.10
C MET A 151 -18.80 -6.01 -20.33
N ASP A 152 -18.65 -4.81 -20.90
CA ASP A 152 -17.79 -4.58 -22.06
C ASP A 152 -16.30 -4.75 -21.73
N LEU A 153 -15.59 -5.48 -22.60
CA LEU A 153 -14.17 -5.82 -22.47
C LEU A 153 -13.28 -4.99 -23.40
N MET A 154 -13.84 -4.16 -24.29
CA MET A 154 -13.12 -3.49 -25.37
C MET A 154 -11.84 -2.79 -24.90
N GLU A 155 -11.91 -2.00 -23.83
CA GLU A 155 -10.75 -1.27 -23.31
C GLU A 155 -9.66 -2.19 -22.75
N LEU A 156 -10.03 -3.29 -22.08
CA LEU A 156 -9.05 -4.26 -21.57
C LEU A 156 -8.34 -4.99 -22.72
N VAL A 157 -9.08 -5.29 -23.78
CA VAL A 157 -8.52 -5.93 -24.98
C VAL A 157 -7.51 -5.00 -25.66
N LYS A 158 -7.80 -3.70 -25.77
CA LYS A 158 -6.85 -2.72 -26.33
C LYS A 158 -5.54 -2.70 -25.54
N VAL A 159 -5.62 -2.58 -24.21
CA VAL A 159 -4.43 -2.58 -23.35
C VAL A 159 -3.61 -3.86 -23.50
N LEU A 160 -4.26 -5.02 -23.68
CA LEU A 160 -3.52 -6.28 -23.91
C LEU A 160 -2.79 -6.31 -25.25
N HIS A 161 -3.31 -5.68 -26.30
CA HIS A 161 -2.59 -5.53 -27.57
C HIS A 161 -1.38 -4.62 -27.38
N ASP A 162 -1.56 -3.48 -26.69
CA ASP A 162 -0.46 -2.53 -26.42
C ASP A 162 0.69 -3.14 -25.60
N ILE A 163 0.45 -4.21 -24.82
CA ILE A 163 1.48 -4.93 -24.07
C ILE A 163 2.28 -5.91 -24.95
N GLN A 164 1.68 -6.39 -26.04
CA GLN A 164 2.29 -7.38 -26.94
C GLN A 164 3.23 -6.75 -27.99
N ASP A 165 3.02 -5.47 -28.28
CA ASP A 165 3.84 -4.65 -29.19
C ASP A 165 5.09 -4.08 -28.49
#